data_AF-A0ABD1UVF0-F1
#
_entry.id   AF-A0ABD1UVF0-F1
#
_cell.length_a   1.000
_cell.length_b   1.000
_cell.length_c   1.000
_cell.angle_alpha   90.00
_cell.angle_beta   90.00
_cell.angle_gamma   90.00
#
_symmetry.space_group_name_H-M   'P 1'
#
loop_
_entity.id
_entity.type
_entity.pdbx_description
1 polymer ?
#
loop_
_entity_poly.entity_id
_entity_poly.type
_entity_poly.pdbx_seq_one_letter_code
_entity_poly.pdbx_strand_id
1 'polypeptide(L)'
;MESPKTIPHEIGGLRNDPLRYGLHGVKSDIIGSHPLESSYHSAKVRQEDMKKKFLANTYGAAFPLKMELDRQIISKFQRPPGAIPSSFLGLEAMTGTLEDFGFQDYLNDPRESESLRPG
;
A
#
# COMPACT_ATOMS: atom_id res chain seq x y z
N MET A 1 -42.81 -50.56 -19.50
CA MET A 1 -41.54 -50.50 -18.76
C MET A 1 -40.77 -49.30 -19.28
N GLU A 2 -40.68 -48.29 -18.43
CA GLU A 2 -40.01 -46.99 -18.61
C GLU A 2 -38.49 -47.19 -18.86
N SER A 3 -37.76 -46.30 -19.54
CA SER A 3 -37.40 -44.96 -19.04
C SER A 3 -36.91 -43.99 -20.14
N PRO A 4 -37.24 -42.70 -20.07
CA PRO A 4 -36.62 -41.67 -20.91
C PRO A 4 -35.18 -41.37 -20.46
N LYS A 5 -34.22 -41.40 -21.39
CA LYS A 5 -32.86 -40.88 -21.18
C LYS A 5 -32.89 -39.35 -21.27
N THR A 6 -33.31 -38.70 -20.20
CA THR A 6 -33.09 -37.26 -20.02
C THR A 6 -31.61 -37.06 -19.72
N ILE A 7 -30.89 -36.39 -20.61
CA ILE A 7 -29.57 -35.84 -20.31
C ILE A 7 -29.81 -34.73 -19.29
N PRO A 8 -29.13 -34.73 -18.12
CA PRO A 8 -29.31 -33.66 -17.15
C PRO A 8 -28.93 -32.34 -17.81
N HIS A 9 -29.88 -31.39 -17.84
CA HIS A 9 -29.57 -30.00 -18.10
C HIS A 9 -28.65 -29.53 -16.98
N GLU A 10 -27.35 -29.46 -17.26
CA GLU A 10 -26.38 -28.75 -16.44
C GLU A 10 -26.71 -27.25 -16.51
N ILE A 11 -27.61 -26.82 -15.64
CA ILE A 11 -27.75 -25.42 -15.27
C ILE A 11 -26.42 -25.03 -14.62
N GLY A 12 -25.63 -24.23 -15.34
CA GLY A 12 -24.35 -23.70 -14.86
C GLY A 12 -23.12 -24.27 -15.55
N GLY A 13 -23.25 -24.73 -16.80
CA GLY A 13 -22.13 -25.09 -17.67
C GLY A 13 -20.97 -24.09 -17.57
N LEU A 14 -19.87 -24.62 -17.04
CA LEU A 14 -18.59 -23.98 -16.81
C LEU A 14 -18.14 -23.18 -18.05
N ARG A 15 -17.68 -21.94 -17.80
CA ARG A 15 -17.19 -20.94 -18.75
C ARG A 15 -16.02 -21.44 -19.62
N ASN A 16 -16.29 -22.32 -20.58
CA ASN A 16 -15.27 -22.97 -21.42
C ASN A 16 -15.54 -22.77 -22.93
N ASP A 17 -16.01 -21.60 -23.36
CA ASP A 17 -16.09 -21.24 -24.80
C ASP A 17 -14.90 -20.31 -25.18
N PRO A 18 -13.81 -20.86 -25.74
CA PRO A 18 -12.61 -20.09 -26.05
C PRO A 18 -12.76 -19.16 -27.25
N LEU A 19 -13.72 -19.41 -28.16
CA LEU A 19 -13.95 -18.54 -29.32
C LEU A 19 -14.66 -17.25 -28.93
N ARG A 20 -15.44 -17.28 -27.85
CA ARG A 20 -16.21 -16.14 -27.35
C ARG A 20 -15.51 -15.40 -26.21
N TYR A 21 -14.77 -16.11 -25.36
CA TYR A 21 -14.15 -15.55 -24.16
C TYR A 21 -12.61 -15.55 -24.18
N GLY A 22 -12.00 -16.04 -25.26
CA GLY A 22 -10.55 -16.17 -25.40
C GLY A 22 -10.01 -17.45 -24.77
N LEU A 23 -8.76 -17.81 -25.10
CA LEU A 23 -8.09 -18.96 -24.50
C LEU A 23 -7.94 -18.73 -22.99
N HIS A 24 -8.49 -19.64 -22.17
CA HIS A 24 -8.22 -19.65 -20.73
C HIS A 24 -6.70 -19.71 -20.54
N GLY A 25 -6.16 -18.81 -19.72
CA GLY A 25 -4.75 -18.80 -19.35
C GLY A 25 -4.64 -18.70 -17.84
N VAL A 26 -3.50 -19.07 -17.26
CA VAL A 26 -3.29 -19.03 -15.80
C VAL A 26 -3.66 -17.65 -15.19
N LYS A 27 -3.55 -16.57 -15.97
CA LYS A 27 -3.95 -15.21 -15.58
C LYS A 27 -5.46 -15.02 -15.36
N SER A 28 -6.32 -15.79 -16.03
CA SER A 28 -7.77 -15.75 -15.82
C SER A 28 -8.21 -16.51 -14.56
N ASP A 29 -7.37 -17.43 -14.08
CA ASP A 29 -7.58 -18.20 -12.85
C ASP A 29 -6.99 -17.52 -11.60
N ILE A 30 -6.25 -16.42 -11.78
CA ILE A 30 -5.84 -15.57 -10.66
C ILE A 30 -7.11 -14.89 -10.14
N ILE A 31 -7.71 -15.53 -9.15
CA ILE A 31 -8.76 -14.96 -8.31
C ILE A 31 -8.22 -13.63 -7.80
N GLY A 32 -8.94 -12.53 -8.04
CA GLY A 32 -8.52 -11.20 -7.61
C GLY A 32 -8.23 -11.17 -6.10
N SER A 33 -7.38 -10.23 -5.67
CA SER A 33 -7.08 -10.04 -4.26
C SER A 33 -8.36 -9.87 -3.45
N HIS A 34 -8.31 -10.29 -2.19
CA HIS A 34 -9.47 -10.23 -1.31
C HIS A 34 -9.94 -8.75 -1.19
N PRO A 35 -11.24 -8.44 -1.20
CA PRO A 35 -11.72 -7.06 -1.15
C PRO A 35 -11.24 -6.27 0.08
N LEU A 36 -10.92 -6.97 1.18
CA LEU A 36 -10.29 -6.37 2.36
C LEU A 36 -8.83 -5.98 2.11
N GLU A 37 -8.08 -6.76 1.34
CA GLU A 37 -6.67 -6.49 1.05
C GLU A 37 -6.52 -5.21 0.24
N SER A 38 -7.35 -5.03 -0.80
CA SER A 38 -7.38 -3.78 -1.56
C SER A 38 -7.82 -2.59 -0.71
N SER A 39 -8.76 -2.80 0.22
CA SER A 39 -9.16 -1.77 1.19
C SER A 39 -8.02 -1.41 2.15
N TYR A 40 -7.25 -2.39 2.62
CA TYR A 40 -6.11 -2.18 3.51
C TYR A 40 -5.00 -1.39 2.82
N HIS A 41 -4.64 -1.76 1.58
CA HIS A 41 -3.63 -1.04 0.80
C HIS A 41 -4.01 0.41 0.50
N SER A 42 -5.30 0.71 0.30
CA SER A 42 -5.77 2.05 -0.05
C SER A 42 -6.15 2.91 1.16
N ALA A 43 -6.29 2.33 2.35
CA ALA A 43 -6.75 3.03 3.54
C ALA A 43 -5.88 4.23 3.90
N LYS A 44 -4.55 4.06 3.90
CA LYS A 44 -3.60 5.13 4.25
C LYS A 44 -3.68 6.31 3.28
N VAL A 45 -3.64 6.03 1.98
CA VAL A 45 -3.74 7.08 0.93
C VAL A 45 -5.06 7.82 1.04
N ARG A 46 -6.17 7.10 1.21
CA ARG A 46 -7.50 7.69 1.37
C ARG A 46 -7.58 8.58 2.61
N GLN A 47 -6.97 8.17 3.72
CA GLN A 47 -6.92 8.95 4.94
C GLN A 47 -6.12 10.24 4.76
N GLU A 48 -4.98 10.18 4.07
CA GLU A 48 -4.16 11.36 3.75
C GLU A 48 -4.92 12.34 2.85
N ASP A 49 -5.61 11.84 1.82
CA ASP A 49 -6.44 12.67 0.93
C ASP A 49 -7.59 13.34 1.68
N MET A 50 -8.25 12.61 2.59
CA MET A 50 -9.30 13.16 3.43
C MET A 50 -8.76 14.26 4.36
N LYS A 51 -7.59 14.04 4.99
CA LYS A 51 -6.91 15.06 5.83
C LYS A 51 -6.58 16.30 5.01
N LYS A 52 -6.00 16.14 3.81
CA LYS A 52 -5.66 17.25 2.91
C LYS A 52 -6.90 18.08 2.54
N LYS A 53 -8.02 17.43 2.21
CA LYS A 53 -9.29 18.10 1.90
C LYS A 53 -9.86 18.85 3.11
N PHE A 54 -9.86 18.22 4.29
CA PHE A 54 -10.32 18.85 5.52
C PHE A 54 -9.52 20.13 5.84
N LEU A 55 -8.21 20.06 5.67
CA LEU A 55 -7.29 21.15 5.92
C LEU A 55 -7.48 22.30 4.91
N ALA A 56 -7.69 21.96 3.63
CA ALA A 56 -8.04 22.93 2.60
C ALA A 56 -9.36 23.65 2.91
N ASN A 57 -10.37 22.92 3.40
CA ASN A 57 -11.67 23.48 3.74
C ASN A 57 -11.60 24.38 4.99
N THR A 58 -10.75 24.05 5.96
CA THR A 58 -10.66 24.75 7.24
C THR A 58 -9.77 25.99 7.17
N TYR A 59 -8.60 25.87 6.53
CA TYR A 59 -7.56 26.90 6.51
C TYR A 59 -7.28 27.47 5.12
N GLY A 60 -7.99 27.01 4.09
CA GLY A 60 -7.80 27.41 2.71
C GLY A 60 -6.79 26.57 1.94
N ALA A 61 -6.77 26.71 0.62
CA ALA A 61 -5.97 25.89 -0.29
C ALA A 61 -4.44 26.05 -0.12
N ALA A 62 -3.98 27.18 0.42
CA ALA A 62 -2.55 27.45 0.59
C ALA A 62 -1.89 26.56 1.66
N PHE A 63 -2.63 26.17 2.69
CA PHE A 63 -2.08 25.41 3.82
C PHE A 63 -1.62 23.99 3.43
N PRO A 64 -2.43 23.13 2.79
CA PRO A 64 -1.94 21.82 2.34
C PRO A 64 -0.82 21.91 1.31
N LEU A 65 -0.76 22.97 0.50
CA LEU A 65 0.34 23.21 -0.44
C LEU A 65 1.66 23.51 0.29
N LYS A 66 1.62 24.38 1.30
CA LYS A 66 2.78 24.65 2.17
C LYS A 66 3.27 23.35 2.82
N MET A 67 2.34 22.57 3.37
CA MET A 67 2.67 21.30 4.02
C MET A 67 3.31 20.31 3.04
N GLU A 68 2.83 20.21 1.80
CA GLU A 68 3.47 19.36 0.79
C GLU A 68 4.88 19.84 0.42
N LEU A 69 5.10 21.15 0.34
CA LEU A 69 6.41 21.75 0.10
C LEU A 69 7.38 21.42 1.24
N ASP A 70 6.97 21.65 2.49
CA ASP A 70 7.77 21.34 3.67
C ASP A 70 8.15 19.85 3.70
N ARG A 71 7.23 18.97 3.30
CA ARG A 71 7.46 17.51 3.24
C ARG A 71 8.57 17.18 2.24
N GLN A 72 8.55 17.81 1.06
CA GLN A 72 9.57 17.62 0.03
C GLN A 72 10.94 18.17 0.42
N ILE A 73 10.99 19.23 1.21
CA ILE A 73 12.25 19.77 1.74
C ILE A 73 12.85 18.77 2.73
N ILE A 74 12.04 18.29 3.69
CA ILE A 74 12.52 17.44 4.78
C ILE A 74 12.81 16.01 4.29
N SER A 75 12.14 15.55 3.22
CA SER A 75 12.44 14.25 2.61
C SER A 75 13.78 14.20 1.88
N LYS A 76 14.44 15.36 1.64
CA LYS A 76 15.72 15.41 0.94
C LYS A 76 16.87 15.41 1.93
N PHE A 77 17.82 14.49 1.71
CA PHE A 77 19.06 14.45 2.46
C PHE A 77 20.02 15.55 1.97
N GLN A 78 20.57 16.34 2.89
CA GLN A 78 21.50 17.44 2.58
C GLN A 78 22.88 17.28 3.23
N ARG A 79 23.21 16.15 3.85
CA ARG A 79 24.53 15.98 4.49
C ARG A 79 25.59 15.60 3.45
N PRO A 80 26.86 16.02 3.65
CA PRO A 80 27.97 15.55 2.82
C PRO A 80 28.06 14.02 2.85
N PRO A 81 28.65 13.40 1.81
CA PRO A 81 28.85 11.95 1.77
C PRO A 81 29.66 11.53 3.01
N GLY A 82 29.04 10.71 3.84
CA GLY A 82 29.61 10.23 5.09
C GLY A 82 29.02 8.86 5.45
N ALA A 83 29.66 8.18 6.41
CA ALA A 83 29.31 6.81 6.78
C ALA A 83 27.98 6.67 7.55
N ILE A 84 27.40 7.79 8.03
CA ILE A 84 26.20 7.76 8.87
C ILE A 84 24.96 8.05 8.03
N PRO A 85 24.01 7.10 7.93
CA PRO A 85 22.74 7.32 7.21
C PRO A 85 21.89 8.40 7.90
N SER A 86 20.94 8.97 7.16
CA SER A 86 19.91 9.85 7.73
C SER A 86 18.79 9.02 8.33
N SER A 87 18.41 9.32 9.56
CA SER A 87 17.19 8.75 10.17
C SER A 87 15.91 9.48 9.74
N PHE A 88 15.98 10.50 8.86
CA PHE A 88 14.82 11.29 8.39
C PHE A 88 13.82 11.75 9.49
N LEU A 89 14.31 11.94 10.72
CA LEU A 89 13.49 12.24 11.91
C LEU A 89 12.47 13.37 11.72
N GLY A 90 12.85 14.43 11.00
CA GLY A 90 11.93 15.54 10.72
C GLY A 90 10.75 15.12 9.83
N LEU A 91 10.98 14.20 8.89
CA LEU A 91 9.93 13.68 8.01
C LEU A 91 8.96 12.83 8.85
N GLU A 92 9.50 11.99 9.73
CA GLU A 92 8.72 11.12 10.61
C GLU A 92 7.87 11.90 11.61
N ALA A 93 8.43 12.98 12.17
CA ALA A 93 7.70 13.90 13.02
C ALA A 93 6.54 14.58 12.27
N MET A 94 6.76 14.96 11.01
CA MET A 94 5.73 15.60 10.19
C MET A 94 4.63 14.62 9.75
N THR A 95 4.98 13.38 9.42
CA THR A 95 4.02 12.34 9.05
C THR A 95 3.29 11.73 10.25
N GLY A 96 3.74 12.03 11.47
CA GLY A 96 3.23 11.46 12.71
C GLY A 96 3.60 9.98 12.89
N THR A 97 4.57 9.49 12.14
CA THR A 97 5.07 8.11 12.25
C THR A 97 6.11 7.96 13.36
N LEU A 98 6.62 9.07 13.90
CA LEU A 98 7.56 9.07 15.02
C LEU A 98 6.98 8.42 16.29
N GLU A 99 5.66 8.48 16.46
CA GLU A 99 4.95 7.89 17.62
C GLU A 99 4.41 6.48 17.33
N ASP A 100 4.51 6.03 16.08
CA ASP A 100 4.00 4.73 15.64
C ASP A 100 5.03 3.65 15.97
N PHE A 101 4.63 2.67 16.78
CA PHE A 101 5.50 1.55 17.16
C PHE A 101 5.26 0.37 16.23
N GLY A 102 6.28 0.05 15.43
CA GLY A 102 6.27 -1.04 14.49
C GLY A 102 6.90 -2.32 15.03
N PHE A 103 6.81 -3.37 14.21
CA PHE A 103 7.50 -4.64 14.48
C PHE A 103 9.03 -4.50 14.44
N GLN A 104 9.55 -3.56 13.64
CA GLN A 104 10.98 -3.30 13.48
C GLN A 104 11.60 -2.79 14.78
N ASP A 105 10.85 -2.01 15.56
CA ASP A 105 11.31 -1.46 16.84
C ASP A 105 11.47 -2.56 17.91
N TYR A 106 10.76 -3.69 17.75
CA TYR A 106 10.90 -4.83 18.66
C TYR A 106 12.17 -5.65 18.39
N LEU A 107 12.59 -5.74 17.12
CA LEU A 107 13.78 -6.45 16.69
C LEU A 107 14.86 -5.45 16.35
N ASN A 108 15.56 -4.95 17.38
CA ASN A 108 16.74 -4.06 17.26
C ASN A 108 17.51 -4.33 15.95
N ASP A 109 17.50 -3.36 15.02
CA ASP A 109 18.23 -3.51 13.76
C ASP A 109 19.73 -3.65 14.10
N PRO A 110 20.41 -4.74 13.69
CA PRO A 110 21.84 -4.90 13.95
C PRO A 110 22.69 -3.72 13.42
N ARG A 111 22.17 -2.97 12.43
CA ARG A 111 22.80 -1.76 11.89
C ARG A 111 22.75 -0.56 12.85
N GLU A 112 21.79 -0.54 13.77
CA GLU A 112 21.62 0.53 14.78
C GLU A 112 22.23 0.10 16.13
N SER A 113 22.97 -1.01 16.17
CA SER A 113 23.61 -1.49 17.40
C SER A 113 24.72 -0.54 17.87
N GLU A 114 24.72 -0.20 19.17
CA GLU A 114 25.78 0.62 19.80
C GLU A 114 27.19 0.00 19.62
N SER A 115 27.25 -1.32 19.40
CA SER A 115 28.48 -2.06 19.13
C SER A 115 28.99 -1.99 17.68
N LEU A 116 28.26 -1.33 16.76
CA LEU A 116 28.64 -1.24 15.36
C LEU A 116 29.95 -0.45 15.21
N ARG A 117 31.01 -1.12 14.75
CA ARG A 117 32.28 -0.47 14.41
C ARG A 117 32.27 -0.13 12.93
N PRO A 118 32.41 1.15 12.54
CA PRO A 118 32.64 1.50 11.14
C PRO A 118 33.98 0.90 10.71
N GLY A 119 33.95 0.05 9.68
CA GLY A 119 35.14 -0.53 9.05
C GLY A 119 35.78 0.40 8.03
#